data_AF-R8BL42-F1
#
_entry.id   AF-R8BL42-F1
#
_cell.length_a   1.000
_cell.length_b   1.000
_cell.length_c   1.000
_cell.angle_alpha   90.00
_cell.angle_beta   90.00
_cell.angle_gamma   90.00
#
_symmetry.space_group_name_H-M   'P 1'
#
loop_
_entity.id
_entity.type
_entity.pdbx_description
1 polymer ?
#
loop_
_entity_poly.entity_id
_entity_poly.type
_entity_poly.pdbx_seq_one_letter_code
_entity_poly.pdbx_strand_id
1 'polypeptide(L)'
;MSSSGNNDENVDAVLGRMILESWMGHELSNTFRTSLRDRGNIPTPLEDDVNLFPGSACGDKLWIVDRILEPQTLPHFFEAISPYNTITGVPMERLMARIASFQFTSNLLKISKDLHSIKARIWEGVMPLSSRQWVDKGLDKPENYREACQHIGWVIKVFQYLNHPIVAKGMRDTFNSIHNELKNLEDAINAHRRQNGGEPNVQVRAVWTAYIRAHFDYITNRAHTWVMDRIDRLRIPITEDMRNYASPTPNTIDQKRWELSSKIHDLTENSALADINIMLSMQDYNGVTPFDDSDFLYGNPVPSMPLSGAHPDPQKRAELYHLRLRYLTRLMQQRGDPSTEAFERLLPTLNPYDEADSIRTTEAQLRAQAQTRTEMRGERVKIPNFWITELQRRLGHDNMAWSFVGYRTSKQHNDEEWNEFKHKFDKDQKNWGIELGDIEDIREISKVHWLDPKELGINSEDPDALKE
;
A
#
# COMPACT_ATOMS: atom_id res chain seq x y z
N MET A 1 -12.70 44.34 2.85
CA MET A 1 -11.57 43.42 3.07
C MET A 1 -12.06 42.29 3.94
N SER A 2 -12.64 41.25 3.32
CA SER A 2 -13.08 40.02 3.97
C SER A 2 -12.19 38.89 3.50
N SER A 3 -11.66 38.13 4.45
CA SER A 3 -10.63 37.11 4.30
C SER A 3 -11.12 35.85 3.58
N SER A 4 -10.27 35.39 2.65
CA SER A 4 -9.98 34.00 2.25
C SER A 4 -11.06 32.95 2.56
N GLY A 5 -11.83 32.60 1.53
CA GLY A 5 -12.65 31.40 1.49
C GLY A 5 -11.80 30.15 1.21
N ASN A 6 -12.21 29.06 1.86
CA ASN A 6 -11.83 27.67 1.65
C ASN A 6 -11.36 27.33 0.22
N ASN A 7 -10.09 26.95 0.08
CA ASN A 7 -9.53 26.32 -1.12
C ASN A 7 -9.19 24.84 -0.91
N ASP A 8 -9.61 24.23 0.20
CA ASP A 8 -9.56 22.77 0.38
C ASP A 8 -10.76 22.12 -0.33
N GLU A 9 -10.84 22.25 -1.66
CA GLU A 9 -11.51 21.21 -2.43
C GLU A 9 -10.66 19.95 -2.25
N ASN A 10 -11.14 19.06 -1.38
CA ASN A 10 -10.53 17.76 -1.08
C ASN A 10 -10.08 17.11 -2.40
N VAL A 11 -8.82 16.67 -2.47
CA VAL A 11 -8.23 16.09 -3.69
C VAL A 11 -9.19 15.04 -4.28
N ASP A 12 -9.76 14.19 -3.44
CA ASP A 12 -10.79 13.18 -3.79
C ASP A 12 -11.99 13.76 -4.57
N ALA A 13 -12.43 14.98 -4.26
CA ALA A 13 -13.50 15.66 -4.98
C ALA A 13 -13.04 16.12 -6.37
N VAL A 14 -11.80 16.59 -6.54
CA VAL A 14 -11.24 16.97 -7.85
C VAL A 14 -10.98 15.73 -8.72
N LEU A 15 -10.49 14.63 -8.13
CA LEU A 15 -10.21 13.36 -8.82
C LEU A 15 -11.48 12.74 -9.43
N GLY A 16 -12.54 12.60 -8.64
CA GLY A 16 -13.82 12.09 -9.11
C GLY A 16 -14.47 13.00 -10.18
N ARG A 17 -14.19 14.32 -10.16
CA ARG A 17 -14.68 15.26 -11.17
C ARG A 17 -14.17 14.94 -12.56
N MET A 18 -12.86 14.77 -12.68
CA MET A 18 -12.17 14.70 -13.97
C MET A 18 -12.44 13.36 -14.67
N ILE A 19 -12.58 12.27 -13.90
CA ILE A 19 -12.92 10.94 -14.44
C ILE A 19 -14.38 10.91 -14.92
N LEU A 20 -15.32 11.49 -14.17
CA LEU A 20 -16.73 11.50 -14.56
C LEU A 20 -17.03 12.42 -15.74
N GLU A 21 -16.34 13.57 -15.83
CA GLU A 21 -16.39 14.44 -17.00
C GLU A 21 -15.80 13.78 -18.25
N SER A 22 -14.91 12.80 -18.10
CA SER A 22 -14.43 11.97 -19.21
C SER A 22 -15.45 10.91 -19.67
N TRP A 23 -16.38 10.53 -18.81
CA TRP A 23 -17.32 9.43 -19.04
C TRP A 23 -18.62 9.88 -19.74
N MET A 24 -19.32 10.91 -19.26
CA MET A 24 -20.74 11.07 -19.62
C MET A 24 -21.31 12.51 -19.67
N GLY A 25 -20.48 13.56 -19.76
CA GLY A 25 -20.97 14.93 -19.72
C GLY A 25 -21.46 15.37 -18.32
N HIS A 26 -21.85 16.63 -18.19
CA HIS A 26 -21.99 17.30 -16.89
C HIS A 26 -23.17 16.78 -16.03
N GLU A 27 -24.30 16.38 -16.62
CA GLU A 27 -25.48 15.92 -15.86
C GLU A 27 -25.30 14.54 -15.23
N LEU A 28 -24.78 13.56 -15.98
CA LEU A 28 -24.54 12.19 -15.49
C LEU A 28 -23.40 12.13 -14.46
N SER A 29 -22.43 13.06 -14.55
CA SER A 29 -21.33 13.21 -13.58
C SER A 29 -21.84 13.48 -12.16
N ASN A 30 -22.88 14.32 -12.00
CA ASN A 30 -23.43 14.61 -10.68
C ASN A 30 -24.13 13.40 -10.05
N THR A 31 -24.86 12.60 -10.85
CA THR A 31 -25.54 11.39 -10.36
C THR A 31 -24.56 10.30 -9.94
N PHE A 32 -23.49 10.10 -10.70
CA PHE A 32 -22.44 9.14 -10.32
C PHE A 32 -21.70 9.58 -9.06
N ARG A 33 -21.47 10.89 -8.86
CA ARG A 33 -20.86 11.41 -7.63
C ARG A 33 -21.64 11.09 -6.37
N THR A 34 -22.94 11.39 -6.37
CA THR A 34 -23.79 11.12 -5.20
C THR A 34 -23.78 9.61 -4.93
N SER A 35 -23.90 8.81 -6.00
CA SER A 35 -23.89 7.35 -5.89
C SER A 35 -22.54 6.79 -5.41
N LEU A 36 -21.40 7.33 -5.82
CA LEU A 36 -20.06 6.90 -5.37
C LEU A 36 -19.87 7.02 -3.86
N ARG A 37 -20.19 8.21 -3.32
CA ARG A 37 -20.07 8.49 -1.89
C ARG A 37 -21.06 7.66 -1.08
N ASP A 38 -22.28 7.52 -1.57
CA ASP A 38 -23.35 6.77 -0.89
C ASP A 38 -23.09 5.24 -0.89
N ARG A 39 -22.38 4.73 -1.90
CA ARG A 39 -22.03 3.31 -2.01
C ARG A 39 -20.86 2.89 -1.12
N GLY A 40 -19.97 3.81 -0.73
CA GLY A 40 -18.81 3.48 0.12
C GLY A 40 -17.85 2.46 -0.51
N ASN A 41 -17.75 2.47 -1.85
CA ASN A 41 -16.90 1.55 -2.65
C ASN A 41 -15.54 2.15 -3.03
N ILE A 42 -15.30 3.40 -2.65
CA ILE A 42 -14.02 4.11 -2.77
C ILE A 42 -13.51 4.42 -1.36
N PRO A 43 -12.19 4.60 -1.16
CA PRO A 43 -11.65 5.05 0.12
C PRO A 43 -12.44 6.27 0.60
N THR A 44 -12.93 6.22 1.84
CA THR A 44 -13.48 7.41 2.48
C THR A 44 -12.35 8.41 2.77
N PRO A 45 -12.67 9.72 2.87
CA PRO A 45 -11.68 10.72 3.19
C PRO A 45 -10.86 10.36 4.45
N LEU A 46 -9.59 10.72 4.46
CA LEU A 46 -8.67 10.34 5.53
C LEU A 46 -9.10 10.92 6.89
N GLU A 47 -9.80 12.05 6.89
CA GLU A 47 -10.30 12.76 8.08
C GLU A 47 -11.27 11.92 8.92
N ASP A 48 -12.00 10.99 8.30
CA ASP A 48 -12.89 10.08 9.03
C ASP A 48 -12.10 9.15 9.96
N ASP A 49 -10.89 8.77 9.55
CA ASP A 49 -10.02 7.84 10.29
C ASP A 49 -8.92 8.54 11.08
N VAL A 50 -8.51 9.74 10.68
CA VAL A 50 -7.41 10.50 11.28
C VAL A 50 -7.91 11.76 11.98
N ASN A 51 -7.71 11.86 13.30
CA ASN A 51 -7.98 13.10 14.02
C ASN A 51 -6.68 13.89 14.25
N LEU A 52 -6.63 15.12 13.76
CA LEU A 52 -5.51 16.05 13.93
C LEU A 52 -5.50 16.79 15.27
N PHE A 53 -6.61 16.76 16.04
CA PHE A 53 -6.76 17.50 17.29
C PHE A 53 -6.97 16.60 18.51
N PRO A 54 -6.22 16.81 19.60
CA PRO A 54 -6.39 16.10 20.87
C PRO A 54 -7.62 16.65 21.61
N GLY A 55 -8.83 16.23 21.20
CA GLY A 55 -10.07 16.75 21.80
C GLY A 55 -11.20 15.75 22.01
N SER A 56 -11.15 14.54 21.42
CA SER A 56 -12.26 13.59 21.52
C SER A 56 -11.81 12.16 21.84
N ALA A 57 -12.23 11.68 23.01
CA ALA A 57 -12.14 10.29 23.43
C ALA A 57 -13.18 9.44 22.70
N CYS A 58 -12.93 9.15 21.42
CA CYS A 58 -13.59 8.04 20.71
C CYS A 58 -12.80 6.75 20.94
N GLY A 59 -13.47 5.69 21.42
CA GLY A 59 -12.88 4.42 21.91
C GLY A 59 -12.25 3.51 20.84
N ASP A 60 -12.45 3.82 19.56
CA ASP A 60 -11.99 2.99 18.43
C ASP A 60 -10.75 3.55 17.71
N LYS A 61 -10.16 4.64 18.23
CA LYS A 61 -8.97 5.27 17.65
C LYS A 61 -7.77 5.19 18.61
N LEU A 62 -6.60 4.84 18.08
CA LEU A 62 -5.33 4.71 18.78
C LEU A 62 -4.42 5.90 18.47
N TRP A 63 -3.61 6.31 19.45
CA TRP A 63 -2.53 7.28 19.23
C TRP A 63 -1.30 6.53 18.76
N ILE A 64 -0.80 6.87 17.57
CA ILE A 64 0.31 6.14 16.96
C ILE A 64 1.38 7.12 16.49
N VAL A 65 2.64 6.72 16.69
CA VAL A 65 3.79 7.31 16.01
C VAL A 65 4.15 6.36 14.89
N ASP A 66 4.08 6.80 13.64
CA ASP A 66 4.63 6.00 12.55
C ASP A 66 6.14 6.07 12.57
N ARG A 67 6.70 4.94 12.95
CA ARG A 67 8.14 4.70 12.97
C ARG A 67 8.52 4.07 11.64
N ILE A 68 9.71 4.43 11.16
CA ILE A 68 10.29 3.76 9.99
C ILE A 68 10.68 2.30 10.29
N LEU A 69 10.84 1.94 11.57
CA LEU A 69 11.16 0.59 12.01
C LEU A 69 10.42 0.23 13.29
N GLU A 70 10.07 -1.05 13.42
CA GLU A 70 9.78 -1.62 14.73
C GLU A 70 11.10 -1.88 15.49
N PRO A 71 11.14 -1.69 16.82
CA PRO A 71 12.36 -1.82 17.61
C PRO A 71 13.08 -3.18 17.45
N GLN A 72 12.34 -4.25 17.14
CA GLN A 72 12.91 -5.59 16.94
C GLN A 72 13.73 -5.78 15.64
N THR A 73 13.74 -4.81 14.72
CA THR A 73 14.39 -4.96 13.39
C THR A 73 15.91 -4.69 13.40
N LEU A 74 16.44 -4.10 14.47
CA LEU A 74 17.82 -3.64 14.58
C LEU A 74 18.88 -4.60 15.17
N PRO A 75 18.57 -5.65 15.97
CA PRO A 75 19.58 -6.51 16.57
C PRO A 75 20.55 -7.15 15.56
N HIS A 76 20.15 -7.24 14.29
CA HIS A 76 20.96 -7.82 13.22
C HIS A 76 22.06 -6.91 12.66
N PHE A 77 22.09 -5.62 13.04
CA PHE A 77 22.95 -4.66 12.34
C PHE A 77 24.22 -4.21 13.07
N PHE A 78 24.30 -4.17 14.42
CA PHE A 78 25.47 -3.56 15.08
C PHE A 78 25.83 -4.12 16.46
N GLU A 79 26.96 -4.83 16.53
CA GLU A 79 27.88 -4.76 17.66
C GLU A 79 29.15 -4.05 17.19
N ALA A 80 29.44 -2.86 17.74
CA ALA A 80 30.71 -2.19 17.56
C ALA A 80 31.17 -1.60 18.89
N ILE A 81 32.36 -2.01 19.31
CA ILE A 81 32.91 -1.84 20.66
C ILE A 81 33.77 -0.56 20.73
N SER A 82 33.78 0.07 21.92
CA SER A 82 34.77 1.05 22.40
C SER A 82 36.22 0.72 21.96
N PRO A 83 37.15 1.67 21.70
CA PRO A 83 37.24 3.07 22.19
C PRO A 83 37.05 4.20 21.15
N TYR A 84 36.47 3.94 19.98
CA TYR A 84 36.48 4.91 18.87
C TYR A 84 35.32 5.91 18.84
N ASN A 85 34.47 5.93 19.87
CA ASN A 85 33.32 6.82 19.97
C ASN A 85 33.38 7.65 21.25
N THR A 86 33.42 8.99 21.13
CA THR A 86 33.41 9.93 22.26
C THR A 86 32.01 10.27 22.75
N ILE A 87 30.97 9.77 22.08
CA ILE A 87 29.56 9.96 22.43
C ILE A 87 29.17 8.91 23.49
N THR A 88 28.62 9.38 24.62
CA THR A 88 28.13 8.52 25.71
C THR A 88 26.96 7.62 25.27
N GLY A 89 26.90 6.40 25.81
CA GLY A 89 25.84 5.40 25.52
C GLY A 89 26.19 4.40 24.41
N VAL A 90 25.55 3.22 24.43
CA VAL A 90 25.74 2.20 23.38
C VAL A 90 25.03 2.68 22.11
N PRO A 91 25.62 2.56 20.89
CA PRO A 91 24.97 2.98 19.65
C PRO A 91 23.55 2.44 19.47
N MET A 92 23.32 1.19 19.90
CA MET A 92 22.00 0.56 19.88
C MET A 92 21.00 1.25 20.81
N GLU A 93 21.40 1.63 22.03
CA GLU A 93 20.53 2.37 22.95
C GLU A 93 20.13 3.74 22.38
N ARG A 94 21.06 4.42 21.69
CA ARG A 94 20.76 5.70 21.02
C ARG A 94 19.81 5.51 19.84
N LEU A 95 20.02 4.49 19.00
CA LEU A 95 19.12 4.15 17.90
C LEU A 95 17.72 3.78 18.42
N MET A 96 17.66 2.94 19.46
CA MET A 96 16.41 2.56 20.11
C MET A 96 15.72 3.75 20.75
N ALA A 97 16.47 4.70 21.34
CA ALA A 97 15.91 5.96 21.80
C ALA A 97 15.34 6.76 20.64
N ARG A 98 15.98 6.86 19.48
CA ARG A 98 15.39 7.58 18.32
C ARG A 98 14.13 6.93 17.77
N ILE A 99 14.04 5.59 17.81
CA ILE A 99 12.88 4.83 17.33
C ILE A 99 11.74 4.84 18.35
N ALA A 100 12.04 4.69 19.63
CA ALA A 100 11.06 4.55 20.71
C ALA A 100 10.68 5.87 21.39
N SER A 101 11.36 6.97 21.06
CA SER A 101 11.18 8.26 21.70
C SER A 101 9.81 8.89 21.39
N PHE A 102 9.02 9.05 22.45
CA PHE A 102 7.84 9.92 22.50
C PHE A 102 8.22 11.43 22.50
N GLN A 103 9.48 11.81 22.23
CA GLN A 103 9.94 13.20 22.34
C GLN A 103 9.23 14.16 21.35
N PHE A 104 8.51 13.63 20.36
CA PHE A 104 7.72 14.42 19.42
C PHE A 104 6.23 14.05 19.50
N THR A 105 5.57 14.46 20.58
CA THR A 105 4.10 14.36 20.72
C THR A 105 3.36 15.08 19.59
N SER A 106 3.99 16.05 18.92
CA SER A 106 3.48 16.72 17.72
C SER A 106 3.33 15.82 16.49
N ASN A 107 3.93 14.63 16.49
CA ASN A 107 3.85 13.66 15.38
C ASN A 107 2.82 12.55 15.65
N LEU A 108 2.10 12.63 16.77
CA LEU A 108 1.06 11.66 17.11
C LEU A 108 -0.20 11.95 16.31
N LEU A 109 -0.58 11.00 15.46
CA LEU A 109 -1.90 11.01 14.83
C LEU A 109 -2.79 9.96 15.49
N LYS A 110 -4.05 10.34 15.71
CA LYS A 110 -5.05 9.41 16.21
C LYS A 110 -5.65 8.69 15.01
N ILE A 111 -5.38 7.40 14.84
CA ILE A 111 -5.88 6.60 13.72
C ILE A 111 -6.83 5.49 14.17
N SER A 112 -7.75 5.06 13.31
CA SER A 112 -8.61 3.91 13.61
C SER A 112 -7.79 2.62 13.76
N LYS A 113 -8.28 1.71 14.62
CA LYS A 113 -7.65 0.39 14.83
C LYS A 113 -7.55 -0.40 13.53
N ASP A 114 -8.57 -0.30 12.68
CA ASP A 114 -8.63 -1.01 11.40
C ASP A 114 -7.51 -0.52 10.46
N LEU A 115 -7.39 0.81 10.27
CA LEU A 115 -6.31 1.39 9.47
C LEU A 115 -4.94 0.99 10.00
N HIS A 116 -4.75 1.03 11.32
CA HIS A 116 -3.49 0.63 11.95
C HIS A 116 -3.15 -0.83 11.67
N SER A 117 -4.12 -1.74 11.83
CA SER A 117 -3.91 -3.19 11.64
C SER A 117 -3.46 -3.52 10.22
N ILE A 118 -4.06 -2.86 9.23
CA ILE A 118 -3.76 -3.02 7.81
C ILE A 118 -2.39 -2.41 7.51
N LYS A 119 -2.12 -1.21 8.04
CA LYS A 119 -0.82 -0.55 7.91
C LYS A 119 0.31 -1.41 8.47
N ALA A 120 0.16 -1.95 9.69
CA ALA A 120 1.18 -2.78 10.33
C ALA A 120 1.51 -4.01 9.47
N ARG A 121 0.49 -4.70 8.95
CA ARG A 121 0.70 -5.83 8.04
C ARG A 121 1.43 -5.42 6.76
N ILE A 122 0.98 -4.35 6.08
CA ILE A 122 1.60 -3.87 4.85
C ILE A 122 3.06 -3.46 5.09
N TRP A 123 3.34 -2.80 6.21
CA TRP A 123 4.68 -2.41 6.61
C TRP A 123 5.61 -3.62 6.73
N GLU A 124 5.12 -4.73 7.30
CA GLU A 124 5.84 -6.01 7.36
C GLU A 124 5.84 -6.80 6.04
N GLY A 125 5.31 -6.22 4.94
CA GLY A 125 5.22 -6.91 3.66
C GLY A 125 4.09 -7.93 3.57
N VAL A 126 3.21 -8.00 4.57
CA VAL A 126 2.09 -8.93 4.61
C VAL A 126 0.84 -8.24 4.07
N MET A 127 0.26 -8.76 2.99
CA MET A 127 -0.98 -8.19 2.45
C MET A 127 -2.17 -8.50 3.36
N PRO A 128 -3.20 -7.64 3.43
CA PRO A 128 -4.27 -7.76 4.42
C PRO A 128 -5.10 -9.05 4.26
N LEU A 129 -5.28 -9.50 3.02
CA LEU A 129 -5.91 -10.78 2.71
C LEU A 129 -5.04 -11.56 1.72
N SER A 130 -4.83 -12.84 2.00
CA SER A 130 -4.28 -13.76 1.00
C SER A 130 -5.27 -13.99 -0.15
N SER A 131 -4.79 -14.52 -1.27
CA SER A 131 -5.65 -14.92 -2.39
C SER A 131 -6.69 -15.96 -1.96
N ARG A 132 -6.33 -16.84 -1.03
CA ARG A 132 -7.24 -17.81 -0.43
C ARG A 132 -8.30 -17.15 0.44
N GLN A 133 -7.91 -16.29 1.38
CA GLN A 133 -8.87 -15.58 2.25
C GLN A 133 -9.88 -14.77 1.44
N TRP A 134 -9.46 -14.20 0.30
CA TRP A 134 -10.35 -13.54 -0.65
C TRP A 134 -11.42 -14.47 -1.21
N VAL A 135 -11.03 -15.68 -1.64
CA VAL A 135 -11.94 -16.71 -2.16
C VAL A 135 -12.83 -17.27 -1.06
N ASP A 136 -12.28 -17.57 0.11
CA ASP A 136 -13.02 -18.12 1.26
C ASP A 136 -14.10 -17.13 1.76
N LYS A 137 -13.83 -15.82 1.67
CA LYS A 137 -14.81 -14.75 1.92
C LYS A 137 -15.81 -14.55 0.77
N GLY A 138 -15.60 -15.20 -0.37
CA GLY A 138 -16.46 -15.06 -1.55
C GLY A 138 -16.42 -13.66 -2.14
N LEU A 139 -15.29 -12.95 -2.07
CA LEU A 139 -15.18 -11.56 -2.54
C LEU A 139 -15.20 -11.43 -4.07
N ASP A 140 -15.04 -12.53 -4.80
CA ASP A 140 -15.25 -12.57 -6.27
C ASP A 140 -16.74 -12.59 -6.65
N LYS A 141 -17.64 -12.83 -5.70
CA LYS A 141 -19.07 -12.97 -5.99
C LYS A 141 -19.72 -11.60 -6.18
N PRO A 142 -20.63 -11.42 -7.17
CA PRO A 142 -21.27 -10.14 -7.44
C PRO A 142 -21.98 -9.50 -6.24
N GLU A 143 -22.57 -10.32 -5.35
CA GLU A 143 -23.24 -9.88 -4.13
C GLU A 143 -22.29 -9.25 -3.09
N ASN A 144 -21.00 -9.64 -3.11
CA ASN A 144 -19.98 -9.17 -2.18
C ASN A 144 -19.11 -8.05 -2.75
N TYR A 145 -19.48 -7.51 -3.92
CA TYR A 145 -18.73 -6.48 -4.64
C TYR A 145 -18.34 -5.28 -3.75
N ARG A 146 -19.27 -4.82 -2.91
CA ARG A 146 -19.02 -3.71 -1.98
C ARG A 146 -17.94 -4.05 -0.94
N GLU A 147 -18.01 -5.22 -0.32
CA GLU A 147 -16.99 -5.67 0.66
C GLU A 147 -15.63 -5.81 -0.02
N ALA A 148 -15.59 -6.31 -1.25
CA ALA A 148 -14.37 -6.44 -2.03
C ALA A 148 -13.71 -5.07 -2.30
N CYS A 149 -14.50 -4.07 -2.71
CA CYS A 149 -14.05 -2.70 -2.90
C CYS A 149 -13.57 -2.05 -1.59
N GLN A 150 -14.21 -2.33 -0.44
CA GLN A 150 -13.77 -1.82 0.86
C GLN A 150 -12.37 -2.33 1.22
N HIS A 151 -12.09 -3.63 1.02
CA HIS A 151 -10.76 -4.19 1.26
C HIS A 151 -9.68 -3.55 0.37
N ILE A 152 -10.01 -3.28 -0.90
CA ILE A 152 -9.13 -2.54 -1.82
C ILE A 152 -8.90 -1.11 -1.30
N GLY A 153 -9.99 -0.43 -0.93
CA GLY A 153 -9.95 0.95 -0.44
C GLY A 153 -9.11 1.10 0.83
N TRP A 154 -9.16 0.14 1.74
CA TRP A 154 -8.32 0.16 2.95
C TRP A 154 -6.82 0.11 2.65
N VAL A 155 -6.39 -0.67 1.65
CA VAL A 155 -4.98 -0.71 1.24
C VAL A 155 -4.55 0.65 0.69
N ILE A 156 -5.39 1.26 -0.17
CA ILE A 156 -5.12 2.60 -0.71
C ILE A 156 -5.04 3.62 0.43
N LYS A 157 -5.95 3.54 1.41
CA LYS A 157 -6.03 4.45 2.55
C LYS A 157 -4.79 4.42 3.44
N VAL A 158 -4.16 3.26 3.58
CA VAL A 158 -2.86 3.16 4.27
C VAL A 158 -1.81 4.04 3.60
N PHE A 159 -1.74 4.10 2.27
CA PHE A 159 -0.75 4.94 1.61
C PHE A 159 -1.16 6.41 1.53
N GLN A 160 -2.45 6.73 1.48
CA GLN A 160 -2.93 8.10 1.70
C GLN A 160 -2.48 8.60 3.08
N TYR A 161 -2.58 7.75 4.09
CA TYR A 161 -2.10 8.03 5.44
C TYR A 161 -0.58 8.22 5.50
N LEU A 162 0.21 7.30 4.93
CA LEU A 162 1.67 7.41 4.93
C LEU A 162 2.18 8.63 4.16
N ASN A 163 1.48 9.05 3.10
CA ASN A 163 1.79 10.26 2.34
C ASN A 163 1.23 11.55 2.95
N HIS A 164 0.43 11.47 4.03
CA HIS A 164 -0.06 12.66 4.71
C HIS A 164 1.13 13.54 5.15
N PRO A 165 1.13 14.87 4.90
CA PRO A 165 2.31 15.71 5.07
C PRO A 165 2.98 15.59 6.45
N ILE A 166 2.17 15.46 7.50
CA ILE A 166 2.66 15.27 8.88
C ILE A 166 3.36 13.92 9.06
N VAL A 167 2.78 12.83 8.52
CA VAL A 167 3.34 11.47 8.61
C VAL A 167 4.61 11.36 7.77
N ALA A 168 4.57 11.81 6.53
CA ALA A 168 5.72 11.82 5.62
C ALA A 168 6.89 12.62 6.21
N LYS A 169 6.61 13.78 6.83
CA LYS A 169 7.62 14.56 7.57
C LYS A 169 8.15 13.79 8.77
N GLY A 170 7.31 13.17 9.58
CA GLY A 170 7.71 12.38 10.75
C GLY A 170 8.60 11.20 10.37
N MET A 171 8.26 10.48 9.30
CA MET A 171 9.10 9.43 8.74
C MET A 171 10.46 9.98 8.32
N ARG A 172 10.50 11.03 7.50
CA ARG A 172 11.76 11.65 7.05
C ARG A 172 12.64 12.11 8.21
N ASP A 173 12.06 12.79 9.20
CA ASP A 173 12.80 13.29 10.36
C ASP A 173 13.41 12.13 11.16
N THR A 174 12.66 11.03 11.32
CA THR A 174 13.15 9.79 11.96
C THR A 174 14.29 9.16 11.17
N PHE A 175 14.13 9.04 9.85
CA PHE A 175 15.19 8.54 8.96
C PHE A 175 16.46 9.37 9.09
N ASN A 176 16.33 10.68 8.97
CA ASN A 176 17.45 11.62 8.99
C ASN A 176 18.16 11.58 10.36
N SER A 177 17.42 11.42 11.44
CA SER A 177 17.98 11.23 12.78
C SER A 177 18.80 9.94 12.88
N ILE A 178 18.26 8.80 12.42
CA ILE A 178 18.98 7.51 12.40
C ILE A 178 20.23 7.62 11.52
N HIS A 179 20.09 8.18 10.31
CA HIS A 179 21.20 8.38 9.38
C HIS A 179 22.34 9.21 9.99
N ASN A 180 22.01 10.21 10.81
CA ASN A 180 23.00 11.01 11.54
C ASN A 180 23.71 10.21 12.65
N GLU A 181 22.99 9.36 13.38
CA GLU A 181 23.63 8.46 14.37
C GLU A 181 24.55 7.44 13.68
N LEU A 182 24.13 6.89 12.54
CA LEU A 182 24.95 5.97 11.74
C LEU A 182 26.20 6.65 11.18
N LYS A 183 26.19 7.96 10.95
CA LYS A 183 27.40 8.72 10.58
C LYS A 183 28.48 8.59 11.64
N ASN A 184 28.13 8.82 12.90
CA ASN A 184 29.08 8.78 14.01
C ASN A 184 29.69 7.36 14.15
N LEU A 185 28.88 6.34 13.93
CA LEU A 185 29.32 4.95 13.92
C LEU A 185 30.26 4.64 12.75
N GLU A 186 29.87 5.05 11.54
CA GLU A 186 30.68 4.89 10.32
C GLU A 186 32.05 5.56 10.46
N ASP A 187 32.08 6.80 10.95
CA ASP A 187 33.31 7.56 11.17
C ASP A 187 34.24 6.87 12.17
N ALA A 188 33.69 6.33 13.26
CA ALA A 188 34.44 5.59 14.28
C ALA A 188 35.02 4.26 13.75
N ILE A 189 34.20 3.46 13.04
CA ILE A 189 34.64 2.20 12.43
C ILE A 189 35.73 2.47 11.39
N ASN A 190 35.54 3.46 10.54
CA ASN A 190 36.52 3.81 9.51
C ASN A 190 37.80 4.42 10.08
N ALA A 191 37.73 5.15 11.21
CA ALA A 191 38.94 5.58 11.92
C ALA A 191 39.73 4.38 12.46
N HIS A 192 39.07 3.40 13.08
CA HIS A 192 39.70 2.17 13.54
C HIS A 192 40.32 1.35 12.39
N ARG A 193 39.57 1.17 11.30
CA ARG A 193 40.04 0.42 10.12
C ARG A 193 41.28 1.07 9.50
N ARG A 194 41.28 2.40 9.32
CA ARG A 194 42.45 3.14 8.81
C ARG A 194 43.69 2.99 9.68
N GLN A 195 43.53 2.94 11.01
CA GLN A 195 44.66 2.70 11.93
C GLN A 195 45.24 1.29 11.79
N ASN A 196 44.41 0.30 11.44
CA ASN A 196 44.79 -1.10 11.35
C ASN A 196 45.04 -1.57 9.90
N GLY A 197 45.18 -0.65 8.94
CA GLY A 197 45.41 -0.98 7.53
C GLY A 197 44.23 -1.66 6.83
N GLY A 198 43.02 -1.58 7.40
CA GLY A 198 41.79 -2.12 6.83
C GLY A 198 41.19 -1.19 5.79
N GLU A 199 41.40 -1.50 4.51
CA GLU A 199 40.69 -0.89 3.38
C GLU A 199 39.81 -1.95 2.69
N PRO A 200 38.67 -1.59 2.08
CA PRO A 200 38.09 -0.25 1.98
C PRO A 200 37.29 0.19 3.23
N ASN A 201 36.97 1.49 3.30
CA ASN A 201 36.02 2.05 4.28
C ASN A 201 34.63 1.42 4.15
N VAL A 202 33.96 1.24 5.30
CA VAL A 202 32.55 0.83 5.35
C VAL A 202 31.64 2.03 5.07
N GLN A 203 30.51 1.78 4.39
CA GLN A 203 29.52 2.79 4.03
C GLN A 203 28.16 2.46 4.67
N VAL A 204 28.14 2.46 6.00
CA VAL A 204 26.96 2.08 6.80
C VAL A 204 25.74 2.94 6.47
N ARG A 205 25.94 4.24 6.26
CA ARG A 205 24.87 5.17 5.87
C ARG A 205 24.29 4.84 4.49
N ALA A 206 25.14 4.52 3.53
CA ALA A 206 24.70 4.16 2.19
C ALA A 206 23.88 2.86 2.22
N VAL A 207 24.28 1.88 3.04
CA VAL A 207 23.53 0.63 3.25
C VAL A 207 22.18 0.91 3.90
N TRP A 208 22.12 1.78 4.91
CA TRP A 208 20.86 2.20 5.52
C TRP A 208 19.89 2.87 4.53
N THR A 209 20.40 3.83 3.74
CA THR A 209 19.60 4.49 2.70
C THR A 209 19.13 3.49 1.65
N ALA A 210 19.99 2.57 1.21
CA ALA A 210 19.63 1.52 0.25
C ALA A 210 18.58 0.56 0.82
N TYR A 211 18.69 0.17 2.10
CA TYR A 211 17.73 -0.69 2.77
C TYR A 211 16.34 -0.05 2.84
N ILE A 212 16.24 1.21 3.28
CA ILE A 212 14.94 1.89 3.38
C ILE A 212 14.32 2.11 2.00
N ARG A 213 15.12 2.48 0.99
CA ARG A 213 14.64 2.57 -0.39
C ARG A 213 14.07 1.24 -0.86
N ALA A 214 14.84 0.16 -0.71
CA ALA A 214 14.39 -1.18 -1.10
C ALA A 214 13.13 -1.61 -0.32
N HIS A 215 13.00 -1.25 0.95
CA HIS A 215 11.82 -1.53 1.75
C HIS A 215 10.59 -0.77 1.25
N PHE A 216 10.70 0.54 1.00
CA PHE A 216 9.63 1.34 0.42
C PHE A 216 9.20 0.82 -0.96
N ASP A 217 10.16 0.51 -1.83
CA ASP A 217 9.89 -0.09 -3.14
C ASP A 217 9.18 -1.44 -2.99
N TYR A 218 9.60 -2.27 -2.03
CA TYR A 218 9.00 -3.57 -1.77
C TYR A 218 7.54 -3.46 -1.33
N ILE A 219 7.24 -2.67 -0.28
CA ILE A 219 5.88 -2.58 0.26
C ILE A 219 4.93 -1.87 -0.72
N THR A 220 5.39 -0.83 -1.43
CA THR A 220 4.58 -0.11 -2.41
C THR A 220 4.26 -0.97 -3.63
N ASN A 221 5.27 -1.63 -4.22
CA ASN A 221 5.04 -2.51 -5.36
C ASN A 221 4.14 -3.69 -4.98
N ARG A 222 4.30 -4.26 -3.78
CA ARG A 222 3.52 -5.43 -3.34
C ARG A 222 2.07 -5.06 -3.09
N ALA A 223 1.82 -3.94 -2.42
CA ALA A 223 0.47 -3.43 -2.21
C ALA A 223 -0.21 -3.04 -3.52
N HIS A 224 0.50 -2.34 -4.42
CA HIS A 224 -0.04 -1.93 -5.72
C HIS A 224 -0.40 -3.14 -6.58
N THR A 225 0.51 -4.11 -6.69
CA THR A 225 0.30 -5.40 -7.34
C THR A 225 -0.92 -6.11 -6.75
N TRP A 226 -1.00 -6.20 -5.42
CA TRP A 226 -2.14 -6.82 -4.75
C TRP A 226 -3.45 -6.15 -5.14
N VAL A 227 -3.53 -4.81 -5.09
CA VAL A 227 -4.74 -4.04 -5.46
C VAL A 227 -5.14 -4.30 -6.91
N MET A 228 -4.19 -4.20 -7.84
CA MET A 228 -4.46 -4.38 -9.27
C MET A 228 -4.97 -5.77 -9.60
N ASP A 229 -4.40 -6.82 -8.99
CA ASP A 229 -4.91 -8.19 -9.18
C ASP A 229 -6.37 -8.33 -8.74
N ARG A 230 -6.74 -7.72 -7.62
CA ARG A 230 -8.11 -7.83 -7.09
C ARG A 230 -9.09 -7.01 -7.92
N ILE A 231 -8.65 -5.84 -8.39
CA ILE A 231 -9.41 -5.04 -9.34
C ILE A 231 -9.65 -5.84 -10.63
N ASP A 232 -8.62 -6.48 -11.19
CA ASP A 232 -8.77 -7.26 -12.42
C ASP A 232 -9.69 -8.47 -12.25
N ARG A 233 -9.60 -9.17 -11.11
CA ARG A 233 -10.53 -10.27 -10.75
C ARG A 233 -11.99 -9.84 -10.76
N LEU A 234 -12.30 -8.61 -10.34
CA LEU A 234 -13.66 -8.06 -10.36
C LEU A 234 -14.01 -7.47 -11.73
N ARG A 235 -13.07 -6.77 -12.37
CA ARG A 235 -13.29 -6.01 -13.59
C ARG A 235 -13.53 -6.89 -14.81
N ILE A 236 -12.78 -7.98 -14.95
CA ILE A 236 -12.87 -8.89 -16.10
C ILE A 236 -14.30 -9.42 -16.28
N PRO A 237 -14.92 -10.09 -15.29
CA PRO A 237 -16.27 -10.62 -15.45
C PRO A 237 -17.31 -9.51 -15.65
N ILE A 238 -17.16 -8.34 -15.02
CA ILE A 238 -18.09 -7.21 -15.20
C ILE A 238 -18.00 -6.65 -16.63
N THR A 239 -16.81 -6.58 -17.20
CA THR A 239 -16.60 -6.11 -18.58
C THR A 239 -17.15 -7.12 -19.58
N GLU A 240 -16.99 -8.42 -19.32
CA GLU A 240 -17.59 -9.49 -20.12
C GLU A 240 -19.12 -9.46 -20.05
N ASP A 241 -19.70 -9.30 -18.86
CA ASP A 241 -21.14 -9.12 -18.66
C ASP A 241 -21.66 -7.90 -19.41
N MET A 242 -20.93 -6.78 -19.39
CA MET A 242 -21.29 -5.57 -20.12
C MET A 242 -21.25 -5.78 -21.65
N ARG A 243 -20.28 -6.53 -22.17
CA ARG A 243 -20.20 -6.87 -23.61
C ARG A 243 -21.32 -7.81 -24.06
N ASN A 244 -21.70 -8.76 -23.21
CA ASN A 244 -22.69 -9.78 -23.53
C ASN A 244 -24.14 -9.31 -23.29
N TYR A 245 -24.32 -8.16 -22.65
CA TYR A 245 -25.64 -7.64 -22.31
C TYR A 245 -26.29 -6.85 -23.46
N ALA A 246 -27.16 -7.53 -24.22
CA ALA A 246 -28.05 -6.87 -25.18
C ALA A 246 -29.19 -6.16 -24.45
N SER A 247 -29.25 -4.83 -24.56
CA SER A 247 -30.32 -4.08 -23.91
C SER A 247 -31.67 -4.34 -24.58
N PRO A 248 -32.75 -4.58 -23.80
CA PRO A 248 -34.09 -4.74 -24.35
C PRO A 248 -34.67 -3.44 -24.92
N THR A 249 -34.09 -2.28 -24.59
CA THR A 249 -34.55 -0.95 -25.02
C THR A 249 -33.39 -0.15 -25.66
N PRO A 250 -33.23 -0.21 -26.99
CA PRO A 250 -32.19 0.54 -27.70
C PRO A 250 -32.24 2.04 -27.33
N ASN A 251 -31.07 2.66 -27.15
CA ASN A 251 -30.91 4.08 -26.82
C ASN A 251 -31.41 4.52 -25.43
N THR A 252 -31.55 3.59 -24.48
CA THR A 252 -31.79 3.91 -23.06
C THR A 252 -30.83 3.14 -22.17
N ILE A 253 -30.42 3.75 -21.05
CA ILE A 253 -29.62 3.05 -20.04
C ILE A 253 -30.59 2.37 -19.08
N ASP A 254 -30.77 1.06 -19.22
CA ASP A 254 -31.51 0.27 -18.25
C ASP A 254 -30.73 0.09 -16.93
N GLN A 255 -31.43 -0.42 -15.91
CA GLN A 255 -30.89 -0.57 -14.57
C GLN A 255 -29.66 -1.49 -14.52
N LYS A 256 -29.63 -2.57 -15.32
CA LYS A 256 -28.53 -3.52 -15.32
C LYS A 256 -27.29 -2.90 -15.95
N ARG A 257 -27.44 -2.19 -17.07
CA ARG A 257 -26.36 -1.43 -17.70
C ARG A 257 -25.82 -0.36 -16.76
N TRP A 258 -26.70 0.39 -16.09
CA TRP A 258 -26.29 1.37 -15.07
C TRP A 258 -25.47 0.75 -13.93
N GLU A 259 -25.89 -0.42 -13.44
CA GLU A 259 -25.19 -1.14 -12.39
C GLU A 259 -23.78 -1.57 -12.83
N LEU A 260 -23.65 -2.19 -14.00
CA LEU A 260 -22.35 -2.63 -14.53
C LEU A 260 -21.42 -1.43 -14.77
N SER A 261 -21.94 -0.37 -15.39
CA SER A 261 -21.22 0.88 -15.58
C SER A 261 -20.78 1.52 -14.24
N SER A 262 -21.64 1.49 -13.22
CA SER A 262 -21.30 1.94 -11.87
C SER A 262 -20.17 1.14 -11.24
N LYS A 263 -20.18 -0.19 -11.36
CA LYS A 263 -19.12 -1.04 -10.82
C LYS A 263 -17.80 -0.81 -11.55
N ILE A 264 -17.81 -0.73 -12.88
CA ILE A 264 -16.59 -0.40 -13.65
C ILE A 264 -16.02 0.96 -13.20
N HIS A 265 -16.88 1.95 -13.01
CA HIS A 265 -16.46 3.27 -12.56
C HIS A 265 -15.78 3.21 -11.17
N ASP A 266 -16.38 2.53 -10.20
CA ASP A 266 -15.78 2.34 -8.86
C ASP A 266 -14.39 1.67 -8.95
N LEU A 267 -14.22 0.66 -9.80
CA LEU A 267 -12.94 -0.03 -10.01
C LEU A 267 -11.90 0.84 -10.73
N THR A 268 -12.34 1.68 -11.66
CA THR A 268 -11.48 2.66 -12.34
C THR A 268 -10.98 3.72 -11.36
N GLU A 269 -11.84 4.20 -10.46
CA GLU A 269 -11.48 5.16 -9.41
C GLU A 269 -10.47 4.55 -8.43
N ASN A 270 -10.76 3.36 -7.91
CA ASN A 270 -9.84 2.62 -7.06
C ASN A 270 -8.49 2.38 -7.72
N SER A 271 -8.48 2.10 -9.03
CA SER A 271 -7.23 1.94 -9.78
C SER A 271 -6.43 3.25 -9.86
N ALA A 272 -7.09 4.37 -10.19
CA ALA A 272 -6.45 5.68 -10.26
C ALA A 272 -5.88 6.09 -8.89
N LEU A 273 -6.66 5.92 -7.82
CA LEU A 273 -6.22 6.21 -6.46
C LEU A 273 -5.04 5.33 -6.06
N ALA A 274 -5.03 4.04 -6.43
CA ALA A 274 -3.91 3.16 -6.18
C ALA A 274 -2.65 3.57 -6.96
N ASP A 275 -2.79 3.96 -8.23
CA ASP A 275 -1.69 4.42 -9.07
C ASP A 275 -1.00 5.66 -8.50
N ILE A 276 -1.80 6.62 -8.01
CA ILE A 276 -1.35 7.90 -7.45
C ILE A 276 -0.80 7.74 -6.03
N ASN A 277 -1.49 6.99 -5.17
CA ASN A 277 -1.22 7.01 -3.73
C ASN A 277 -0.29 5.91 -3.26
N ILE A 278 -0.26 4.72 -3.88
CA ILE A 278 0.58 3.60 -3.40
C ILE A 278 2.03 3.81 -3.85
N MET A 279 2.67 4.83 -3.28
CA MET A 279 4.03 5.29 -3.53
C MET A 279 4.55 5.95 -2.27
N LEU A 280 5.86 5.89 -2.02
CA LEU A 280 6.51 6.58 -0.92
C LEU A 280 7.73 7.32 -1.46
N SER A 281 7.72 8.64 -1.35
CA SER A 281 8.85 9.47 -1.78
C SER A 281 9.92 9.52 -0.69
N MET A 282 11.18 9.39 -1.10
CA MET A 282 12.34 9.67 -0.25
C MET A 282 12.94 11.06 -0.52
N GLN A 283 12.17 11.99 -1.09
CA GLN A 283 12.61 13.37 -1.26
C GLN A 283 12.98 13.99 0.09
N ASP A 284 14.13 14.66 0.13
CA ASP A 284 14.74 15.30 1.31
C ASP A 284 15.24 14.33 2.40
N TYR A 285 15.37 13.03 2.09
CA TYR A 285 16.02 12.07 2.96
C TYR A 285 17.54 12.17 2.80
N ASN A 286 18.29 12.11 3.91
CA ASN A 286 19.73 12.18 3.91
C ASN A 286 20.37 11.04 3.09
N GLY A 287 21.37 11.35 2.26
CA GLY A 287 22.00 10.36 1.39
C GLY A 287 21.17 9.97 0.17
N VAL A 288 19.99 10.56 -0.02
CA VAL A 288 19.25 10.50 -1.28
C VAL A 288 19.65 11.74 -2.09
N THR A 289 20.19 11.51 -3.28
CA THR A 289 20.41 12.61 -4.23
C THR A 289 19.05 13.22 -4.56
N PRO A 290 18.88 14.54 -4.42
CA PRO A 290 17.70 15.21 -4.94
C PRO A 290 17.52 14.78 -6.39
N PHE A 291 16.27 14.54 -6.80
CA PHE A 291 15.99 14.56 -8.23
C PHE A 291 16.43 15.94 -8.74
N ASP A 292 17.19 15.98 -9.85
CA ASP A 292 17.43 17.23 -10.57
C ASP A 292 16.07 17.93 -10.75
N ASP A 293 15.97 19.18 -10.29
CA ASP A 293 14.74 19.97 -10.11
C ASP A 293 13.47 19.29 -10.67
N SER A 294 12.64 18.73 -9.79
CA SER A 294 11.40 18.05 -10.20
C SER A 294 10.50 18.96 -11.04
N ASP A 295 10.54 20.28 -10.81
CA ASP A 295 9.77 21.23 -11.62
C ASP A 295 10.35 21.44 -13.04
N PHE A 296 11.63 21.17 -13.27
CA PHE A 296 12.23 21.14 -14.61
C PHE A 296 11.98 19.83 -15.35
N LEU A 297 12.03 18.69 -14.63
CA LEU A 297 11.74 17.36 -15.18
C LEU A 297 10.24 17.17 -15.49
N TYR A 298 9.37 17.77 -14.68
CA TYR A 298 7.92 17.57 -14.78
C TYR A 298 7.15 18.77 -15.33
N GLY A 299 7.68 20.00 -15.29
CA GLY A 299 7.13 21.19 -15.98
C GLY A 299 5.61 21.42 -15.85
N ASN A 300 5.04 22.19 -16.79
CA ASN A 300 3.62 22.05 -17.16
C ASN A 300 3.61 21.12 -18.38
N PRO A 301 3.57 19.79 -18.20
CA PRO A 301 3.77 18.89 -19.32
C PRO A 301 2.55 18.97 -20.22
N VAL A 302 2.80 19.08 -21.52
CA VAL A 302 1.74 18.99 -22.52
C VAL A 302 1.11 17.60 -22.37
N PRO A 303 -0.24 17.47 -22.32
CA PRO A 303 -0.90 16.18 -22.10
C PRO A 303 -0.46 15.05 -23.05
N SER A 304 0.08 15.43 -24.22
CA SER A 304 0.60 14.53 -25.25
C SER A 304 1.91 13.84 -24.90
N MET A 305 2.70 14.36 -23.95
CA MET A 305 3.95 13.72 -23.54
C MET A 305 3.69 12.58 -22.53
N PRO A 306 4.39 11.44 -22.66
CA PRO A 306 4.39 10.42 -21.63
C PRO A 306 4.85 10.95 -20.28
N LEU A 307 4.34 10.37 -19.20
CA LEU A 307 4.88 10.64 -17.87
C LEU A 307 6.30 10.07 -17.76
N SER A 308 7.21 10.82 -17.13
CA SER A 308 8.61 10.42 -16.92
C SER A 308 8.82 9.85 -15.51
N GLY A 309 7.90 9.01 -15.06
CA GLY A 309 7.84 8.51 -13.69
C GLY A 309 6.90 9.30 -12.78
N ALA A 310 6.97 9.01 -11.48
CA ALA A 310 6.08 9.58 -10.49
C ALA A 310 6.66 10.83 -9.83
N HIS A 311 5.90 11.92 -9.87
CA HIS A 311 6.21 13.13 -9.14
C HIS A 311 6.19 12.86 -7.61
N PRO A 312 7.14 13.38 -6.81
CA PRO A 312 7.20 13.09 -5.38
C PRO A 312 6.04 13.69 -4.57
N ASP A 313 5.57 14.88 -4.95
CA ASP A 313 4.36 15.52 -4.41
C ASP A 313 3.09 14.76 -4.87
N PRO A 314 2.28 14.22 -3.93
CA PRO A 314 1.02 13.54 -4.23
C PRO A 314 0.03 14.37 -5.04
N GLN A 315 -0.07 15.68 -4.79
CA GLN A 315 -1.05 16.53 -5.46
C GLN A 315 -0.68 16.72 -6.94
N LYS A 316 0.57 17.15 -7.21
CA LYS A 316 1.09 17.26 -8.58
C LYS A 316 1.02 15.92 -9.32
N ARG A 317 1.36 14.81 -8.65
CA ARG A 317 1.24 13.45 -9.22
C ARG A 317 -0.18 13.15 -9.67
N ALA A 318 -1.19 13.51 -8.87
CA ALA A 318 -2.58 13.33 -9.22
C ALA A 318 -2.99 14.18 -10.44
N GLU A 319 -2.64 15.46 -10.45
CA GLU A 319 -2.92 16.38 -11.56
C GLU A 319 -2.35 15.86 -12.90
N LEU A 320 -1.07 15.47 -12.88
CA LEU A 320 -0.38 14.91 -14.04
C LEU A 320 -1.01 13.61 -14.53
N TYR A 321 -1.33 12.71 -13.59
CA TYR A 321 -2.00 11.44 -13.90
C TYR A 321 -3.31 11.65 -14.63
N HIS A 322 -4.18 12.53 -14.11
CA HIS A 322 -5.50 12.76 -14.70
C HIS A 322 -5.44 13.48 -16.03
N LEU A 323 -4.55 14.47 -16.16
CA LEU A 323 -4.32 15.16 -17.42
C LEU A 323 -3.92 14.15 -18.51
N ARG A 324 -2.98 13.26 -18.18
CA ARG A 324 -2.51 12.21 -19.09
C ARG A 324 -3.57 11.17 -19.41
N LEU A 325 -4.28 10.66 -18.39
CA LEU A 325 -5.37 9.70 -18.55
C LEU A 325 -6.48 10.23 -19.45
N ARG A 326 -6.87 11.50 -19.26
CA ARG A 326 -7.88 12.16 -20.08
C ARG A 326 -7.44 12.29 -21.54
N TYR A 327 -6.19 12.65 -21.77
CA TYR A 327 -5.61 12.71 -23.11
C TYR A 327 -5.63 11.33 -23.80
N LEU A 328 -5.09 10.30 -23.14
CA LEU A 328 -5.00 8.95 -23.71
C LEU A 328 -6.38 8.33 -23.97
N THR A 329 -7.33 8.53 -23.06
CA THR A 329 -8.72 8.03 -23.24
C THR A 329 -9.32 8.58 -24.53
N ARG A 330 -9.15 9.89 -24.79
CA ARG A 330 -9.65 10.55 -26.00
C ARG A 330 -8.93 10.08 -27.26
N LEU A 331 -7.61 9.96 -27.22
CA LEU A 331 -6.81 9.45 -28.32
C LEU A 331 -7.26 8.04 -28.72
N MET A 332 -7.51 7.18 -27.74
CA MET A 332 -7.95 5.80 -27.95
C MET A 332 -9.40 5.71 -28.45
N GLN A 333 -10.29 6.61 -28.04
CA GLN A 333 -11.66 6.70 -28.57
C GLN A 333 -11.66 7.08 -30.07
N GLN A 334 -10.73 7.93 -30.52
CA GLN A 334 -10.63 8.43 -31.89
C GLN A 334 -9.87 7.52 -32.86
N ARG A 335 -9.57 6.27 -32.49
CA ARG A 335 -8.72 5.34 -33.28
C ARG A 335 -7.33 5.89 -33.61
N GLY A 336 -6.78 6.79 -32.79
CA GLY A 336 -5.40 7.23 -32.89
C GLY A 336 -5.10 8.33 -33.91
N ASP A 337 -6.07 9.16 -34.32
CA ASP A 337 -5.76 10.42 -35.01
C ASP A 337 -5.12 11.39 -33.98
N PRO A 338 -3.83 11.75 -34.12
CA PRO A 338 -3.09 12.50 -33.11
C PRO A 338 -3.21 14.03 -33.29
N SER A 339 -4.06 14.53 -34.19
CA SER A 339 -4.12 15.97 -34.49
C SER A 339 -4.54 16.80 -33.26
N THR A 340 -3.73 17.80 -32.90
CA THR A 340 -3.94 18.70 -31.76
C THR A 340 -5.25 19.50 -31.88
N GLU A 341 -5.73 19.75 -33.11
CA GLU A 341 -7.03 20.38 -33.37
C GLU A 341 -8.22 19.53 -32.87
N ALA A 342 -8.09 18.21 -32.81
CA ALA A 342 -9.12 17.33 -32.25
C ALA A 342 -9.22 17.44 -30.72
N PHE A 343 -8.14 17.87 -30.05
CA PHE A 343 -8.10 18.14 -28.61
C PHE A 343 -8.70 19.51 -28.25
N GLU A 344 -8.71 20.48 -29.15
CA GLU A 344 -9.34 21.79 -28.89
C GLU A 344 -10.84 21.83 -29.22
N ARG A 345 -11.33 20.95 -30.12
CA ARG A 345 -12.74 20.86 -30.53
C ARG A 345 -13.64 20.01 -29.59
N LEU A 346 -13.23 19.80 -28.36
CA LEU A 346 -13.76 18.76 -27.45
C LEU A 346 -15.09 19.08 -26.76
N LEU A 347 -16.18 19.01 -27.52
CA LEU A 347 -17.49 18.59 -26.99
C LEU A 347 -17.66 17.08 -27.18
N PRO A 348 -18.46 16.39 -26.32
CA PRO A 348 -18.69 14.96 -26.46
C PRO A 348 -19.44 14.71 -27.77
N THR A 349 -18.76 14.13 -28.76
CA THR A 349 -19.39 13.66 -30.00
C THR A 349 -19.92 12.23 -29.87
N LEU A 350 -19.68 11.57 -28.73
CA LEU A 350 -20.18 10.23 -28.46
C LEU A 350 -21.53 10.30 -27.76
N ASN A 351 -22.49 9.54 -28.29
CA ASN A 351 -23.81 9.44 -27.71
C ASN A 351 -23.73 8.49 -26.50
N PRO A 352 -23.84 8.95 -25.24
CA PRO A 352 -23.76 8.08 -24.07
C PRO A 352 -24.90 7.05 -24.02
N TYR A 353 -25.92 7.22 -24.87
CA TYR A 353 -27.04 6.31 -25.02
C TYR A 353 -26.82 5.22 -26.08
N ASP A 354 -25.76 5.30 -26.91
CA ASP A 354 -25.39 4.23 -27.83
C ASP A 354 -24.54 3.16 -27.12
N GLU A 355 -25.01 1.91 -27.20
CA GLU A 355 -24.38 0.74 -26.59
C GLU A 355 -22.95 0.51 -27.09
N ALA A 356 -22.72 0.69 -28.39
CA ALA A 356 -21.39 0.54 -28.99
C ALA A 356 -20.44 1.64 -28.52
N ASP A 357 -20.96 2.84 -28.22
CA ASP A 357 -20.17 3.97 -27.73
C ASP A 357 -19.80 3.84 -26.26
N SER A 358 -20.70 3.28 -25.43
CA SER A 358 -20.45 3.05 -23.99
C SER A 358 -19.38 1.98 -23.73
N ILE A 359 -19.45 0.84 -24.43
CA ILE A 359 -18.43 -0.23 -24.33
C ILE A 359 -17.09 0.29 -24.86
N ARG A 360 -17.10 0.97 -26.02
CA ARG A 360 -15.87 1.55 -26.60
C ARG A 360 -15.21 2.55 -25.66
N THR A 361 -15.99 3.39 -25.00
CA THR A 361 -15.49 4.36 -24.02
C THR A 361 -14.87 3.68 -22.81
N THR A 362 -15.54 2.64 -22.30
CA THR A 362 -15.03 1.83 -21.19
C THR A 362 -13.68 1.20 -21.54
N GLU A 363 -13.59 0.52 -22.70
CA GLU A 363 -12.34 -0.11 -23.13
C GLU A 363 -11.21 0.89 -23.39
N ALA A 364 -11.52 2.03 -24.01
CA ALA A 364 -10.53 3.09 -24.24
C ALA A 364 -9.98 3.60 -22.91
N GLN A 365 -10.82 3.80 -21.90
CA GLN A 365 -10.37 4.24 -20.59
C GLN A 365 -9.53 3.18 -19.88
N LEU A 366 -9.90 1.91 -19.95
CA LEU A 366 -9.12 0.82 -19.34
C LEU A 366 -7.71 0.73 -19.94
N ARG A 367 -7.59 0.84 -21.27
CA ARG A 367 -6.29 0.87 -21.95
C ARG A 367 -5.51 2.14 -21.62
N ALA A 368 -6.17 3.30 -21.60
CA ALA A 368 -5.54 4.57 -21.23
C ALA A 368 -5.00 4.52 -19.80
N GLN A 369 -5.77 3.96 -18.86
CA GLN A 369 -5.35 3.77 -17.48
C GLN A 369 -4.15 2.83 -17.37
N ALA A 370 -4.15 1.71 -18.08
CA ALA A 370 -3.01 0.80 -18.12
C ALA A 370 -1.75 1.51 -18.66
N GLN A 371 -1.89 2.30 -19.73
CA GLN A 371 -0.76 3.05 -20.30
C GLN A 371 -0.26 4.15 -19.35
N THR A 372 -1.14 4.98 -18.78
CA THR A 372 -0.75 6.02 -17.81
C THR A 372 -0.01 5.41 -16.61
N ARG A 373 -0.49 4.26 -16.13
CA ARG A 373 0.18 3.51 -15.06
C ARG A 373 1.57 3.06 -15.47
N THR A 374 1.75 2.47 -16.65
CA THR A 374 3.07 2.06 -17.14
C THR A 374 4.01 3.26 -17.30
N GLU A 375 3.53 4.39 -17.80
CA GLU A 375 4.33 5.61 -17.90
C GLU A 375 4.74 6.18 -16.53
N MET A 376 3.85 6.11 -15.54
CA MET A 376 4.11 6.62 -14.19
C MET A 376 4.97 5.68 -13.33
N ARG A 377 4.75 4.37 -13.41
CA ARG A 377 5.28 3.38 -12.47
C ARG A 377 6.26 2.40 -13.11
N GLY A 378 6.33 2.37 -14.43
CA GLY A 378 7.03 1.34 -15.19
C GLY A 378 6.21 0.05 -15.33
N GLU A 379 6.86 -0.95 -15.92
CA GLU A 379 6.28 -2.29 -16.08
C GLU A 379 6.05 -2.98 -14.74
N ARG A 380 5.02 -3.81 -14.68
CA ARG A 380 4.67 -4.54 -13.47
C ARG A 380 5.71 -5.63 -13.20
N VAL A 381 6.54 -5.42 -12.18
CA VAL A 381 7.56 -6.39 -11.79
C VAL A 381 6.97 -7.43 -10.84
N LYS A 382 7.19 -8.72 -11.13
CA LYS A 382 6.89 -9.79 -10.18
C LYS A 382 7.87 -9.67 -9.01
N ILE A 383 7.36 -9.31 -7.83
CA ILE A 383 8.19 -9.11 -6.65
C ILE A 383 8.54 -10.47 -6.05
N PRO A 384 9.83 -10.83 -5.98
CA PRO A 384 10.23 -12.07 -5.33
C PRO A 384 9.94 -12.00 -3.83
N ASN A 385 9.59 -13.14 -3.25
CA ASN A 385 9.45 -13.26 -1.80
C ASN A 385 10.86 -13.48 -1.20
N PHE A 386 11.60 -12.40 -0.95
CA PHE A 386 13.00 -12.47 -0.51
C PHE A 386 13.22 -13.33 0.74
N TRP A 387 12.28 -13.31 1.69
CA TRP A 387 12.37 -14.14 2.89
C TRP A 387 12.26 -15.65 2.57
N ILE A 388 11.51 -16.03 1.53
CA ILE A 388 11.43 -17.42 1.05
C ILE A 388 12.78 -17.81 0.45
N THR A 389 13.33 -16.98 -0.44
CA THR A 389 14.64 -17.25 -1.05
C THR A 389 15.74 -17.37 0.00
N GLU A 390 15.74 -16.48 1.01
CA GLU A 390 16.72 -16.53 2.09
C GLU A 390 16.52 -17.75 3.02
N LEU A 391 15.28 -18.12 3.34
CA LEU A 391 15.01 -19.35 4.10
C LEU A 391 15.43 -20.59 3.34
N GLN A 392 15.09 -20.71 2.05
CA GLN A 392 15.53 -21.82 1.21
C GLN A 392 17.06 -21.91 1.16
N ARG A 393 17.75 -20.78 1.03
CA ARG A 393 19.21 -20.72 1.08
C ARG A 393 19.74 -21.27 2.41
N ARG A 394 19.13 -20.90 3.54
CA ARG A 394 19.50 -21.42 4.86
C ARG A 394 19.21 -22.90 5.01
N LEU A 395 18.06 -23.38 4.54
CA LEU A 395 17.70 -24.79 4.58
C LEU A 395 18.61 -25.68 3.73
N GLY A 396 19.12 -25.13 2.62
CA GLY A 396 20.06 -25.84 1.75
C GLY A 396 21.50 -25.92 2.30
N HIS A 397 21.88 -25.02 3.21
CA HIS A 397 23.23 -24.94 3.76
C HIS A 397 23.36 -25.44 5.19
N ASP A 398 22.35 -25.17 6.01
CA ASP A 398 22.29 -25.49 7.43
C ASP A 398 21.18 -26.51 7.66
N ASN A 399 21.42 -27.48 8.53
CA ASN A 399 20.41 -28.45 8.97
C ASN A 399 19.42 -27.78 9.96
N MET A 400 18.89 -26.63 9.55
CA MET A 400 18.08 -25.74 10.37
C MET A 400 16.70 -26.36 10.54
N ALA A 401 16.47 -26.96 11.71
CA ALA A 401 15.15 -27.34 12.17
C ALA A 401 14.54 -26.17 12.94
N TRP A 402 13.33 -25.77 12.55
CA TRP A 402 12.52 -24.84 13.34
C TRP A 402 11.09 -25.37 13.42
N SER A 403 10.43 -25.12 14.53
CA SER A 403 9.04 -25.47 14.73
C SER A 403 8.42 -24.46 15.70
N PHE A 404 7.11 -24.39 15.70
CA PHE A 404 6.35 -23.56 16.62
C PHE A 404 5.77 -24.44 17.72
N VAL A 405 5.73 -23.93 18.94
CA VAL A 405 5.07 -24.60 20.06
C VAL A 405 3.86 -23.77 20.46
N GLY A 406 2.69 -24.41 20.45
CA GLY A 406 1.43 -23.81 20.85
C GLY A 406 0.97 -24.36 22.19
N TYR A 407 0.81 -23.49 23.19
CA TYR A 407 0.33 -23.88 24.51
C TYR A 407 -1.14 -23.54 24.70
N ARG A 408 -1.89 -24.47 25.31
CA ARG A 408 -3.26 -24.18 25.78
C ARG A 408 -3.21 -23.47 27.12
N THR A 409 -3.46 -22.16 27.13
CA THR A 409 -3.53 -21.37 28.37
C THR A 409 -4.96 -20.99 28.77
N SER A 410 -5.94 -21.15 27.87
CA SER A 410 -7.34 -20.81 28.17
C SER A 410 -7.98 -21.85 29.10
N LYS A 411 -8.53 -21.36 30.23
CA LYS A 411 -9.31 -22.15 31.20
C LYS A 411 -10.80 -22.21 30.84
N GLN A 412 -11.26 -21.39 29.89
CA GLN A 412 -12.68 -21.19 29.59
C GLN A 412 -13.23 -22.19 28.57
N HIS A 413 -12.35 -22.84 27.80
CA HIS A 413 -12.75 -23.79 26.76
C HIS A 413 -12.52 -25.23 27.19
N ASN A 414 -13.46 -26.10 26.85
CA ASN A 414 -13.34 -27.53 27.13
C ASN A 414 -12.43 -28.23 26.11
N ASP A 415 -12.19 -29.53 26.28
CA ASP A 415 -11.27 -30.29 25.43
C ASP A 415 -11.82 -30.49 24.01
N GLU A 416 -13.15 -30.55 23.86
CA GLU A 416 -13.81 -30.68 22.55
C GLU A 416 -13.62 -29.41 21.72
N GLU A 417 -13.90 -28.24 22.29
CA GLU A 417 -13.70 -26.93 21.67
C GLU A 417 -12.22 -26.70 21.31
N TRP A 418 -11.31 -27.12 22.20
CA TRP A 418 -9.87 -27.05 21.93
C TRP A 418 -9.44 -27.97 20.78
N ASN A 419 -9.98 -29.18 20.72
CA ASN A 419 -9.70 -30.11 19.62
C ASN A 419 -10.30 -29.64 18.29
N GLU A 420 -11.49 -29.04 18.31
CA GLU A 420 -12.10 -28.43 17.14
C GLU A 420 -11.24 -27.25 16.64
N PHE A 421 -10.78 -26.39 17.54
CA PHE A 421 -9.86 -25.31 17.21
C PHE A 421 -8.57 -25.85 16.57
N LYS A 422 -7.89 -26.82 17.21
CA LYS A 422 -6.67 -27.44 16.66
C LYS A 422 -6.92 -28.02 15.27
N HIS A 423 -8.01 -28.76 15.10
CA HIS A 423 -8.36 -29.33 13.80
C HIS A 423 -8.55 -28.25 12.74
N LYS A 424 -9.26 -27.15 13.07
CA LYS A 424 -9.47 -26.02 12.15
C LYS A 424 -8.15 -25.32 11.83
N PHE A 425 -7.30 -25.11 12.83
CA PHE A 425 -5.98 -24.49 12.68
C PHE A 425 -5.06 -25.36 11.83
N ASP A 426 -4.92 -26.65 12.12
CA ASP A 426 -4.04 -27.56 11.40
C ASP A 426 -4.49 -27.72 9.94
N LYS A 427 -5.80 -27.73 9.69
CA LYS A 427 -6.37 -27.69 8.34
C LYS A 427 -6.00 -26.40 7.61
N ASP A 428 -5.99 -25.27 8.32
CA ASP A 428 -5.63 -23.98 7.75
C ASP A 428 -4.13 -23.89 7.44
N GLN A 429 -3.29 -24.34 8.39
CA GLN A 429 -1.84 -24.41 8.27
C GLN A 429 -1.41 -25.29 7.09
N LYS A 430 -2.04 -26.44 6.86
CA LYS A 430 -1.65 -27.29 5.71
C LYS A 430 -1.78 -26.59 4.35
N ASN A 431 -2.58 -25.53 4.28
CA ASN A 431 -2.92 -24.82 3.06
C ASN A 431 -2.41 -23.36 3.04
N TRP A 432 -1.40 -23.00 3.86
CA TRP A 432 -0.85 -21.65 3.88
C TRP A 432 0.16 -21.42 2.74
N GLY A 433 0.21 -20.19 2.22
CA GLY A 433 1.23 -19.72 1.28
C GLY A 433 1.20 -20.34 -0.11
N ILE A 434 0.06 -20.89 -0.55
CA ILE A 434 -0.13 -21.43 -1.91
C ILE A 434 0.23 -20.38 -2.97
N GLU A 435 -0.09 -19.11 -2.71
CA GLU A 435 0.20 -17.96 -3.57
C GLU A 435 1.67 -17.53 -3.58
N LEU A 436 2.49 -18.05 -2.67
CA LEU A 436 3.87 -17.62 -2.52
C LEU A 436 4.83 -18.35 -3.46
N GLY A 437 4.45 -19.55 -3.91
CA GLY A 437 5.25 -20.42 -4.78
C GLY A 437 6.51 -20.96 -4.11
N ASP A 438 6.92 -22.18 -4.46
CA ASP A 438 8.16 -22.82 -4.00
C ASP A 438 8.34 -22.81 -2.47
N ILE A 439 7.28 -23.04 -1.69
CA ILE A 439 7.37 -23.03 -0.21
C ILE A 439 7.17 -24.40 0.42
N GLU A 440 7.07 -25.46 -0.37
CA GLU A 440 6.72 -26.80 0.08
C GLU A 440 7.72 -27.29 1.14
N ASP A 441 9.02 -27.09 0.91
CA ASP A 441 10.08 -27.43 1.86
C ASP A 441 9.97 -26.62 3.17
N ILE A 442 9.62 -25.32 3.07
CA ILE A 442 9.40 -24.45 4.22
C ILE A 442 8.15 -24.89 4.98
N ARG A 443 7.07 -25.22 4.27
CA ARG A 443 5.80 -25.65 4.85
C ARG A 443 5.97 -26.98 5.59
N GLU A 444 6.79 -27.89 5.05
CA GLU A 444 7.06 -29.18 5.67
C GLU A 444 7.75 -29.02 7.04
N ILE A 445 8.68 -28.08 7.17
CA ILE A 445 9.39 -27.85 8.44
C ILE A 445 8.62 -26.94 9.41
N SER A 446 7.78 -26.02 8.92
CA SER A 446 6.99 -25.07 9.73
C SER A 446 5.79 -25.75 10.40
N LYS A 447 6.04 -26.72 11.29
CA LYS A 447 5.01 -27.44 12.06
C LYS A 447 4.70 -26.73 13.37
N VAL A 448 3.44 -26.83 13.81
CA VAL A 448 3.03 -26.43 15.16
C VAL A 448 2.91 -27.69 16.00
N HIS A 449 3.57 -27.69 17.15
CA HIS A 449 3.45 -28.72 18.18
C HIS A 449 2.58 -28.20 19.31
N TRP A 450 1.42 -28.82 19.48
CA TRP A 450 0.49 -28.46 20.54
C TRP A 450 0.89 -29.16 21.84
N LEU A 451 1.15 -28.38 22.89
CA LEU A 451 1.49 -28.86 24.22
C LEU A 451 0.43 -28.40 25.23
N ASP A 452 0.03 -29.27 26.15
CA ASP A 452 -0.81 -28.89 27.28
C ASP A 452 0.08 -28.64 28.51
N PRO A 453 0.14 -27.40 29.04
CA PRO A 453 0.91 -27.09 30.23
C PRO A 453 0.56 -27.98 31.43
N LYS A 454 -0.69 -28.45 31.53
CA LYS A 454 -1.12 -29.35 32.61
C LYS A 454 -0.42 -30.71 32.52
N GLU A 455 -0.22 -31.23 31.32
CA GLU A 455 0.45 -32.52 31.08
C GLU A 455 1.96 -32.40 31.32
N LEU A 456 2.52 -31.21 31.13
CA LEU A 456 3.93 -30.91 31.33
C LEU A 456 4.28 -30.50 32.78
N GLY A 457 3.27 -30.35 33.65
CA GLY A 457 3.47 -29.84 35.01
C GLY A 457 3.93 -28.37 35.06
N ILE A 458 3.74 -27.63 33.96
CA ILE A 458 4.14 -26.22 33.82
C ILE A 458 2.99 -25.34 34.32
N ASN A 459 3.34 -24.31 35.08
CA ASN A 459 2.35 -23.33 35.51
C ASN A 459 1.86 -22.50 34.32
N SER A 460 0.64 -22.76 33.83
CA SER A 460 0.04 -22.04 32.71
C SER A 460 -0.18 -20.54 32.96
N GLU A 461 -0.07 -20.07 34.20
CA GLU A 461 -0.21 -18.65 34.57
C GLU A 461 1.11 -17.87 34.53
N ASP A 462 2.24 -18.56 34.31
CA ASP A 462 3.56 -17.96 34.21
C ASP A 462 4.03 -17.99 32.74
N PRO A 463 4.00 -16.86 32.01
CA PRO A 463 4.44 -16.79 30.62
C PRO A 463 5.93 -17.10 30.44
N ASP A 464 6.75 -16.94 31.48
CA ASP A 464 8.18 -17.23 31.40
C ASP A 464 8.44 -18.73 31.59
N ALA A 465 7.62 -19.43 32.38
CA ALA A 465 7.65 -20.89 32.49
C ALA A 465 7.21 -21.62 31.20
N LEU A 466 6.52 -20.94 30.29
CA LEU A 466 6.12 -21.47 28.97
C LEU A 466 7.19 -21.27 27.88
N LYS A 467 8.26 -20.51 28.17
CA LYS A 467 9.36 -20.24 27.22
C LYS A 467 10.56 -21.19 27.36
N GLU A 468 10.64 -21.93 28.47
CA GLU A 468 11.56 -23.06 28.67
C GLU A 468 11.08 -24.30 27.90
#